data_AF-A0A661ZY50-F1
#
_entry.id   AF-A0A661ZY50-F1
#
_cell.length_a   1.000
_cell.length_b   1.000
_cell.length_c   1.000
_cell.angle_alpha   90.00
_cell.angle_beta   90.00
_cell.angle_gamma   90.00
#
_symmetry.space_group_name_H-M   'P 1'
#
loop_
_entity.id
_entity.type
_entity.pdbx_description
1 polymer ?
#
loop_
_entity_poly.entity_id
_entity_poly.type
_entity_poly.pdbx_seq_one_letter_code
_entity_poly.pdbx_strand_id
1 'polypeptide(L)' 'MHWHHRQKYKKSIDHPDFLRVQNSYLVNLNHIKEYIRGEGGELIMSNGDKVRVSRNKKGELLGLLT' A
#
# COMPACT_ATOMS: atom_id res chain seq x y z
N MET A 1 25.58 33.78 12.34
CA MET A 1 25.22 32.52 13.03
C MET A 1 23.83 32.11 12.54
N HIS A 2 23.72 31.17 11.58
CA HIS A 2 23.09 29.84 11.75
C HIS A 2 21.83 29.89 12.65
N TRP A 3 20.62 29.54 12.20
CA TRP A 3 20.22 28.21 11.75
C TRP A 3 18.95 28.24 10.85
N HIS A 4 18.98 27.51 9.73
CA HIS A 4 17.77 27.13 8.98
C HIS A 4 17.03 26.04 9.76
N HIS A 5 15.90 26.36 10.37
CA HIS A 5 15.03 25.39 11.02
C HIS A 5 14.32 24.57 9.94
N ARG A 6 14.96 23.49 9.47
CA ARG A 6 14.32 22.50 8.59
C ARG A 6 13.26 21.76 9.40
N GLN A 7 12.00 22.10 9.19
CA GLN A 7 10.88 21.32 9.69
C GLN A 7 10.90 19.94 9.03
N LYS A 8 11.37 18.91 9.76
CA LYS A 8 11.25 17.51 9.35
C LYS A 8 9.82 17.03 9.64
N TYR A 9 8.88 17.38 8.77
CA TYR A 9 7.58 16.71 8.77
C TYR A 9 7.69 15.36 8.07
N LYS A 10 8.15 14.35 8.79
CA LYS A 10 7.92 12.94 8.42
C LYS A 10 6.91 12.38 9.40
N LYS A 11 5.70 12.93 9.39
CA LYS A 11 4.53 12.26 9.97
C LYS A 11 4.26 11.06 9.04
N SER A 12 4.61 9.86 9.49
CA SER A 12 3.99 8.65 8.95
C SER A 12 2.51 8.81 9.23
N ILE A 13 1.75 9.20 8.20
CA ILE A 13 0.31 9.18 8.31
C ILE A 13 -0.05 7.70 8.28
N ASP A 14 -0.27 7.13 9.46
CA ASP A 14 -0.91 5.84 9.63
C ASP A 14 -2.34 5.99 9.11
N HIS A 15 -2.49 5.89 7.79
CA HIS A 15 -3.78 5.75 7.18
C HIS A 15 -4.10 4.26 7.15
N PRO A 16 -5.02 3.77 7.98
CA PRO A 16 -5.41 2.36 7.98
C PRO A 16 -5.96 1.92 6.61
N ASP A 17 -6.41 2.88 5.81
CA ASP A 17 -6.93 2.69 4.46
C ASP A 17 -5.85 2.49 3.40
N PHE A 18 -4.57 2.75 3.68
CA PHE A 18 -3.51 2.65 2.68
C PHE A 18 -2.50 1.56 3.05
N LEU A 19 -2.34 0.58 2.15
CA LEU A 19 -1.40 -0.51 2.32
C LEU A 19 -0.25 -0.42 1.33
N ARG A 20 0.96 -0.63 1.83
CA ARG A 20 2.17 -0.67 1.01
C ARG A 20 2.42 -2.08 0.49
N VAL A 21 1.99 -2.35 -0.74
CA VAL A 21 2.08 -3.67 -1.38
C VAL A 21 3.42 -3.94 -2.07
N GLN A 22 4.18 -2.88 -2.38
CA GLN A 22 5.53 -2.95 -2.94
C GLN A 22 6.41 -1.80 -2.40
N ASN A 23 7.73 -1.91 -2.57
CA ASN A 23 8.68 -0.86 -2.16
C ASN A 23 8.50 0.51 -2.82
N SER A 24 7.68 0.62 -3.88
CA SER A 24 7.37 1.90 -4.52
C SER A 24 5.88 2.15 -4.68
N TYR A 25 5.02 1.22 -4.21
CA TYR A 25 3.57 1.30 -4.42
C TYR A 25 2.81 1.28 -3.09
N LEU A 26 1.92 2.26 -2.95
CA LEU A 26 0.93 2.39 -1.90
C LEU A 26 -0.44 2.31 -2.55
N VAL A 27 -1.30 1.40 -2.09
CA VAL A 27 -2.66 1.22 -2.60
C VAL A 27 -3.68 1.57 -1.54
N ASN A 28 -4.82 2.10 -1.94
CA ASN A 28 -5.94 2.35 -1.05
C ASN A 28 -6.84 1.10 -0.96
N LEU A 29 -6.97 0.53 0.23
CA LEU A 29 -7.75 -0.66 0.55
C LEU A 29 -9.24 -0.47 0.24
N ASN A 30 -9.79 0.73 0.46
CA ASN A 30 -11.19 1.05 0.15
C ASN A 30 -11.50 1.03 -1.36
N HIS A 31 -10.45 1.12 -2.19
CA HIS A 31 -10.58 1.10 -3.64
C HIS A 31 -10.17 -0.25 -4.25
N ILE A 32 -9.91 -1.27 -3.44
CA ILE A 32 -9.68 -2.62 -3.95
C ILE A 32 -11.01 -3.17 -4.46
N LYS A 33 -11.03 -3.54 -5.73
CA LYS A 33 -12.17 -4.19 -6.37
C LYS A 33 -12.09 -5.70 -6.20
N GLU A 34 -10.92 -6.28 -6.43
CA GLU A 34 -10.73 -7.73 -6.38
C GLU A 34 -9.28 -8.09 -6.06
N TYR A 35 -9.08 -9.21 -5.37
CA TYR A 35 -7.76 -9.81 -5.18
C TYR A 35 -7.65 -11.13 -5.94
N ILE A 36 -6.75 -11.18 -6.92
CA ILE A 36 -6.48 -12.34 -7.75
C ILE A 36 -5.40 -13.21 -7.09
N ARG A 37 -5.80 -14.40 -6.66
CA ARG A 37 -4.91 -15.43 -6.10
C ARG A 37 -4.20 -16.18 -7.24
N GLY A 38 -3.01 -15.72 -7.63
CA GLY A 38 -2.12 -16.38 -8.61
C GLY A 38 -0.65 -16.46 -8.15
N GLU A 39 0.28 -16.80 -9.06
CA GLU A 39 1.73 -16.95 -8.79
C GLU A 39 2.38 -15.74 -8.10
N GLY A 40 1.86 -14.54 -8.35
CA GLY A 40 2.33 -13.29 -7.75
C GLY A 40 1.38 -12.67 -6.73
N GLY A 41 0.08 -12.97 -6.78
CA GLY A 41 -0.94 -12.19 -6.08
C GLY A 41 -1.09 -10.79 -6.70
N GLU A 42 -2.28 -10.48 -7.22
CA GLU A 42 -2.52 -9.20 -7.91
C GLU A 42 -3.79 -8.55 -7.37
N LEU A 43 -3.75 -7.25 -7.15
CA LEU A 43 -4.91 -6.44 -6.76
C LEU A 43 -5.46 -5.74 -7.99
N ILE A 44 -6.77 -5.84 -8.18
CA ILE A 44 -7.52 -5.04 -9.13
C ILE A 44 -8.14 -3.89 -8.36
N MET A 45 -7.81 -2.66 -8.75
CA MET A 45 -8.36 -1.44 -8.18
C MET A 45 -9.69 -1.09 -8.86
N SER A 46 -10.50 -0.25 -8.22
CA SER A 46 -11.80 0.22 -8.72
C SER A 46 -11.70 0.96 -10.06
N ASN A 47 -10.57 1.60 -10.34
CA ASN A 47 -10.27 2.25 -11.61
C ASN A 47 -9.79 1.28 -12.71
N GLY A 48 -9.66 -0.01 -12.41
CA GLY A 48 -9.17 -1.04 -13.33
C GLY A 48 -7.66 -1.28 -13.30
N ASP A 49 -6.90 -0.50 -12.51
CA ASP A 49 -5.46 -0.69 -12.37
C ASP A 49 -5.14 -2.03 -11.69
N LYS A 50 -4.04 -2.65 -12.13
CA LYS A 50 -3.55 -3.91 -11.59
C LYS A 50 -2.25 -3.70 -10.84
N VAL A 51 -2.24 -4.00 -9.55
CA VAL A 51 -1.07 -3.83 -8.69
C VAL A 51 -0.59 -5.18 -8.20
N ARG A 52 0.66 -5.52 -8.53
CA ARG A 52 1.29 -6.75 -8.05
C ARG A 52 1.66 -6.61 -6.59
N VAL A 53 1.33 -7.63 -5.81
CA VAL A 53 1.63 -7.67 -4.37
C VAL A 53 2.87 -8.54 -4.18
N SER A 54 3.86 -8.04 -3.45
CA SER A 54 5.02 -8.85 -3.13
C SER A 54 4.63 -10.04 -2.23
N ARG A 55 5.29 -11.21 -2.40
CA ARG A 55 4.98 -12.44 -1.63
C ARG A 55 4.98 -12.20 -0.12
N ASN A 56 5.89 -11.37 0.39
CA ASN A 56 5.98 -11.03 1.80
C ASN A 56 4.80 -10.16 2.28
N LYS A 57 4.22 -9.35 1.39
CA LYS A 57 3.05 -8.49 1.68
C LYS A 57 1.72 -9.17 1.40
N LYS A 58 1.71 -10.29 0.68
CA LYS A 58 0.51 -11.09 0.44
C LYS A 58 -0.14 -11.56 1.75
N GLY A 59 0.66 -12.02 2.72
CA GLY A 59 0.15 -12.47 4.02
C GLY A 59 -0.52 -11.33 4.80
N GLU A 60 0.12 -10.17 4.82
CA GLU A 60 -0.39 -8.95 5.46
C GLU A 60 -1.68 -8.46 4.81
N LEU A 61 -1.73 -8.40 3.47
CA LEU A 61 -2.94 -8.04 2.73
C LEU A 61 -4.09 -9.03 3.00
N LEU A 62 -3.82 -10.34 2.97
CA LEU A 62 -4.85 -11.36 3.20
C LEU A 62 -5.41 -11.28 4.63
N GLY A 63 -4.60 -10.92 5.61
CA GLY A 63 -5.06 -10.70 6.99
C GLY A 63 -5.96 -9.48 7.14
N LEU A 64 -5.83 -8.48 6.27
CA LEU A 64 -6.68 -7.28 6.26
C LEU A 64 -7.99 -7.46 5.48
N LEU A 65 -8.03 -8.44 4.57
CA LEU A 65 -9.21 -8.75 3.74
C LEU A 65 -10.11 -9.84 4.34
N THR A 66 -9.75 -10.41 5.50
CA THR A 66 -10.51 -11.47 6.18
C THR A 66 -11.44 -10.90 7.25
#